data_AF-A0A0G4IYV3-F1
#
_entry.id   AF-A0A0G4IYV3-F1
#
_cell.length_a   1.000
_cell.length_b   1.000
_cell.length_c   1.000
_cell.angle_alpha   90.00
_cell.angle_beta   90.00
_cell.angle_gamma   90.00
#
_symmetry.space_group_name_H-M   'P 1'
#
loop_
_entity.id
_entity.type
_entity.pdbx_description
1 polymer ?
#
loop_
_entity_poly.entity_id
_entity_poly.type
_entity_poly.pdbx_seq_one_letter_code
_entity_poly.pdbx_strand_id
1 'polypeptide(L)'
;MDLISQIQSFVRTLASSLAHTVEYFQAQSPSVPADYREFDTDALRDRADNLFKLFADTDTLMASLPAEFPSEDEQIRLIAELSEENDKLGVELEQALASSETWRQRLSTVLEDVAEQQFKTYT
;
A
#
# COMPACT_ATOMS: atom_id res chain seq x y z
N MET A 1 -1.02 1.14 6.45
CA MET A 1 -1.96 0.32 7.25
C MET A 1 -1.66 -1.12 6.88
N ASP A 2 -1.44 -1.99 7.86
CA ASP A 2 -1.10 -3.39 7.62
C ASP A 2 -2.28 -4.15 6.97
N LEU A 3 -2.00 -5.16 6.14
CA LEU A 3 -2.99 -5.90 5.35
C LEU A 3 -3.98 -6.66 6.26
N ILE A 4 -3.48 -7.25 7.35
CA ILE A 4 -4.33 -7.93 8.35
C ILE A 4 -5.26 -6.90 9.02
N SER A 5 -4.72 -5.74 9.37
CA SER A 5 -5.51 -4.63 9.92
C SER A 5 -6.59 -4.14 8.94
N GLN A 6 -6.27 -4.12 7.64
CA GLN A 6 -7.22 -3.76 6.58
C GLN A 6 -8.35 -4.79 6.45
N ILE A 7 -8.02 -6.08 6.47
CA ILE A 7 -9.01 -7.19 6.46
C ILE A 7 -9.92 -7.09 7.68
N GLN A 8 -9.37 -6.86 8.87
CA GLN A 8 -10.16 -6.73 10.10
C GLN A 8 -11.11 -5.53 10.06
N SER A 9 -10.64 -4.38 9.57
CA SER A 9 -11.50 -3.20 9.41
C SER A 9 -12.60 -3.45 8.38
N PHE A 10 -12.27 -4.15 7.30
CA PHE A 10 -13.21 -4.45 6.23
C PHE A 10 -14.33 -5.40 6.68
N VAL A 11 -13.99 -6.48 7.40
CA VAL A 11 -14.97 -7.43 7.97
C VAL A 11 -15.95 -6.73 8.91
N ARG A 12 -15.47 -5.77 9.72
CA ARG A 12 -16.35 -4.95 10.58
C ARG A 12 -17.33 -4.10 9.77
N THR A 13 -16.86 -3.49 8.68
CA THR A 13 -17.70 -2.71 7.77
C THR A 13 -18.76 -3.58 7.09
N LEU A 14 -18.39 -4.78 6.64
CA LEU A 14 -19.32 -5.73 6.02
C LEU A 14 -20.40 -6.18 7.03
N ALA A 15 -19.99 -6.54 8.25
CA ALA A 15 -20.93 -6.93 9.31
C ALA A 15 -21.90 -5.80 9.67
N SER A 16 -21.41 -4.57 9.78
CA SER A 16 -22.25 -3.39 10.06
C SER A 16 -23.21 -3.08 8.91
N SER A 17 -22.74 -3.14 7.66
CA SER A 17 -23.58 -2.93 6.47
C SER A 17 -24.71 -3.96 6.38
N LEU A 18 -24.41 -5.22 6.69
CA LEU A 18 -25.39 -6.30 6.69
C LEU A 18 -26.41 -6.13 7.81
N ALA A 19 -25.98 -5.79 9.02
CA ALA A 19 -26.87 -5.49 10.14
C ALA A 19 -27.82 -4.32 9.82
N HIS A 20 -27.30 -3.21 9.29
CA HIS A 20 -28.13 -2.06 8.92
C HIS A 20 -29.10 -2.36 7.78
N THR A 21 -28.72 -3.25 6.86
CA THR A 21 -29.61 -3.68 5.78
C THR A 21 -30.75 -4.54 6.32
N VAL A 22 -30.48 -5.46 7.25
CA VAL A 22 -31.52 -6.25 7.94
C VAL A 22 -32.42 -5.38 8.80
N GLU A 23 -31.86 -4.45 9.59
CA GLU A 23 -32.62 -3.49 10.40
C GLU A 23 -33.56 -2.63 9.54
N TYR A 24 -33.06 -2.14 8.40
CA TYR A 24 -33.86 -1.39 7.45
C TYR A 24 -35.04 -2.22 6.93
N PHE A 25 -34.81 -3.50 6.58
CA PHE A 25 -35.90 -4.37 6.15
C PHE A 25 -36.90 -4.67 7.27
N GLN A 26 -36.45 -4.89 8.50
CA GLN A 26 -37.36 -5.10 9.63
C GLN A 26 -38.22 -3.86 9.91
N ALA A 27 -37.64 -2.67 9.82
CA ALA A 27 -38.35 -1.40 10.05
C ALA A 27 -39.29 -1.02 8.90
N GLN A 28 -38.92 -1.34 7.65
CA GLN A 28 -39.72 -1.04 6.46
C GLN A 28 -40.72 -2.15 6.13
N SER A 29 -40.63 -3.34 6.74
CA SER A 29 -41.54 -4.45 6.46
C SER A 29 -42.97 -4.06 6.86
N PRO A 30 -43.88 -3.84 5.90
CA PRO A 30 -45.26 -3.55 6.26
C PRO A 30 -45.87 -4.80 6.90
N SER A 31 -46.72 -4.63 7.94
CA SER A 31 -47.67 -5.70 8.30
C SER A 31 -48.53 -5.96 7.08
N VAL A 32 -48.33 -7.10 6.40
CA VAL A 32 -48.96 -7.44 5.13
C VAL A 32 -50.49 -7.42 5.26
N PRO A 33 -51.20 -6.39 4.76
CA PRO A 33 -52.63 -6.44 4.57
C PRO A 33 -52.89 -7.12 3.21
N ALA A 34 -54.09 -7.67 3.00
CA ALA A 34 -54.44 -8.31 1.72
C ALA A 34 -54.39 -7.36 0.50
N ASP A 35 -54.38 -6.04 0.74
CA ASP A 35 -54.22 -5.02 -0.28
C ASP A 35 -52.79 -4.48 -0.32
N TYR A 36 -52.21 -4.55 -1.52
CA TYR A 36 -50.82 -4.28 -1.84
C TYR A 36 -50.42 -2.84 -1.47
N ARG A 37 -49.34 -2.67 -0.70
CA ARG A 37 -48.61 -1.39 -0.63
C ARG A 37 -47.37 -1.50 -1.51
N GLU A 38 -47.11 -0.47 -2.33
CA GLU A 38 -45.86 -0.35 -3.09
C GLU A 38 -44.67 -0.40 -2.12
N PHE A 39 -43.85 -1.43 -2.30
CA PHE A 39 -42.59 -1.58 -1.61
C PHE A 39 -41.53 -0.84 -2.44
N ASP A 40 -40.68 -0.04 -1.79
CA ASP A 40 -39.59 0.69 -2.46
C ASP A 40 -38.50 -0.30 -2.89
N THR A 41 -38.64 -0.80 -4.12
CA THR A 41 -37.72 -1.77 -4.73
C THR A 41 -36.39 -1.14 -5.12
N ASP A 42 -36.34 0.17 -5.32
CA ASP A 42 -35.13 0.87 -5.78
C ASP A 42 -34.15 1.02 -4.61
N ALA A 43 -34.63 1.42 -3.42
CA ALA A 43 -33.82 1.45 -2.21
C ALA A 43 -33.33 0.04 -1.80
N LEU A 44 -34.14 -1.00 -2.05
CA LEU A 44 -33.76 -2.40 -1.86
C LEU A 44 -32.62 -2.79 -2.81
N ARG A 45 -32.75 -2.44 -4.09
CA ARG A 45 -31.77 -2.75 -5.12
C ARG A 45 -30.43 -2.09 -4.84
N ASP A 46 -30.43 -0.80 -4.49
CA ASP A 46 -29.20 -0.06 -4.17
C ASP A 46 -28.45 -0.67 -2.97
N ARG A 47 -29.18 -1.12 -1.95
CA ARG A 47 -28.59 -1.80 -0.78
C ARG A 47 -28.04 -3.17 -1.14
N ALA A 48 -28.76 -3.95 -1.94
CA ALA A 48 -28.29 -5.25 -2.43
C ALA A 48 -27.03 -5.10 -3.29
N ASP A 49 -27.02 -4.13 -4.22
CA ASP A 49 -25.87 -3.85 -5.09
C ASP A 49 -24.64 -3.42 -4.28
N ASN A 50 -24.83 -2.63 -3.21
CA ASN A 50 -23.74 -2.27 -2.31
C ASN A 50 -23.21 -3.46 -1.50
N LEU A 51 -24.07 -4.39 -1.07
CA LEU A 51 -23.62 -5.63 -0.43
C LEU A 51 -22.82 -6.51 -1.39
N PHE A 52 -23.29 -6.68 -2.63
CA PHE A 52 -22.55 -7.46 -3.64
C PHE A 52 -21.18 -6.87 -3.95
N LYS A 53 -21.06 -5.54 -4.03
CA LYS A 53 -19.76 -4.87 -4.18
C LYS A 53 -18.84 -5.15 -2.99
N LEU A 54 -19.35 -5.05 -1.76
CA LEU A 54 -18.56 -5.36 -0.56
C LEU A 54 -18.12 -6.84 -0.52
N PHE A 55 -18.95 -7.78 -0.99
CA PHE A 55 -18.52 -9.17 -1.11
C PHE A 55 -17.44 -9.36 -2.18
N ALA A 56 -17.56 -8.74 -3.35
CA ALA A 56 -16.55 -8.81 -4.40
C ALA A 56 -15.20 -8.19 -3.96
N ASP A 57 -15.26 -7.11 -3.19
CA ASP A 57 -14.08 -6.49 -2.58
C ASP A 57 -13.42 -7.42 -1.55
N THR A 58 -14.21 -8.28 -0.87
CA THR A 58 -13.67 -9.32 0.04
C THR A 58 -12.80 -10.32 -0.71
N ASP A 59 -13.27 -10.83 -1.84
CA ASP A 59 -12.52 -11.81 -2.64
C ASP A 59 -11.22 -11.21 -3.15
N THR A 60 -11.24 -9.93 -3.53
CA THR A 60 -10.05 -9.19 -3.98
C THR A 60 -9.05 -8.99 -2.83
N LEU A 61 -9.54 -8.64 -1.64
CA LEU A 61 -8.71 -8.44 -0.45
C LEU A 61 -8.14 -9.77 0.09
N MET A 62 -8.87 -10.87 -0.06
CA MET A 62 -8.39 -12.21 0.28
C MET A 62 -7.38 -12.71 -0.75
N ALA A 63 -7.55 -12.40 -2.04
CA ALA A 63 -6.60 -12.74 -3.10
C ALA A 63 -5.27 -11.97 -3.01
N SER A 64 -5.23 -10.85 -2.28
CA SER A 64 -3.98 -10.11 -2.02
C SER A 64 -3.17 -10.68 -0.86
N LEU A 65 -3.71 -11.66 -0.12
CA LEU A 65 -2.93 -12.40 0.87
C LEU A 65 -1.87 -13.25 0.17
N PRO A 66 -0.66 -13.36 0.75
CA PRO A 66 0.34 -14.31 0.28
C PRO A 66 -0.25 -15.73 0.25
N ALA A 67 -0.14 -16.42 -0.88
CA ALA A 67 -0.68 -17.77 -1.04
C ALA A 67 -0.01 -18.78 -0.09
N GLU A 68 1.26 -18.53 0.24
CA GLU A 68 2.03 -19.31 1.19
C GLU A 68 2.70 -18.36 2.18
N PHE A 69 2.50 -18.62 3.46
CA PHE A 69 3.26 -17.95 4.50
C PHE A 69 4.53 -18.75 4.73
N PRO A 70 5.73 -18.17 4.51
CA PRO A 70 6.97 -18.85 4.88
C PRO A 70 6.93 -19.19 6.37
N SER A 71 7.51 -20.33 6.73
CA SER A 71 7.67 -20.70 8.14
C SER A 71 8.47 -19.62 8.89
N GLU A 72 8.32 -19.58 10.22
CA GLU A 72 9.05 -18.62 11.05
C GLU A 72 10.57 -18.69 10.80
N ASP A 73 11.11 -19.92 10.69
CA ASP A 73 12.53 -20.14 10.40
C ASP A 73 12.95 -19.60 9.03
N GLU A 74 12.10 -19.76 8.00
CA GLU A 74 12.36 -19.20 6.66
C GLU A 74 12.29 -17.67 6.65
N GLN A 75 11.36 -17.09 7.40
CA GLN A 75 11.27 -15.63 7.57
C GLN A 75 12.51 -15.08 8.27
N ILE A 76 12.94 -15.72 9.37
CA ILE A 76 14.14 -15.32 10.10
C ILE A 76 15.37 -15.41 9.19
N ARG A 77 15.50 -16.50 8.41
CA ARG A 77 16.60 -16.65 7.46
C ARG A 77 16.59 -15.55 6.40
N LEU A 78 15.43 -15.28 5.80
CA LEU A 78 15.29 -14.22 4.80
C LEU A 78 15.62 -12.83 5.36
N ILE A 79 15.20 -12.54 6.59
CA ILE A 79 15.53 -11.27 7.26
C ILE A 79 17.04 -11.15 7.47
N ALA A 80 17.71 -12.23 7.89
CA ALA A 80 19.16 -12.24 8.06
C ALA A 80 19.90 -12.02 6.73
N GLU A 81 19.47 -12.70 5.66
CA GLU A 81 20.01 -12.53 4.31
C GLU A 81 19.86 -11.08 3.82
N LEU A 82 18.66 -10.50 3.95
CA LEU A 82 18.39 -9.12 3.56
C LEU A 82 19.18 -8.11 4.41
N SER A 83 19.39 -8.39 5.69
CA SER A 83 20.23 -7.54 6.55
C SER A 83 21.68 -7.54 6.09
N GLU A 84 22.23 -8.72 5.77
CA GLU A 84 23.60 -8.84 5.28
C GLU A 84 23.78 -8.16 3.92
N GLU A 85 22.79 -8.29 3.02
CA GLU A 85 22.79 -7.59 1.74
C GLU A 85 22.76 -6.07 1.91
N ASN A 86 21.91 -5.57 2.82
CA ASN A 86 21.81 -4.14 3.10
C ASN A 86 23.12 -3.57 3.67
N ASP A 87 23.78 -4.30 4.57
CA ASP A 87 25.08 -3.90 5.11
C ASP A 87 26.15 -3.80 4.01
N LYS A 88 26.19 -4.78 3.09
CA LYS A 88 27.11 -4.76 1.93
C LYS A 88 26.84 -3.56 1.02
N LEU A 89 25.57 -3.32 0.68
CA LEU A 89 25.18 -2.17 -0.14
C LEU A 89 25.50 -0.84 0.55
N GLY A 90 25.39 -0.77 1.88
CA GLY A 90 25.79 0.38 2.67
C GLY A 90 27.29 0.70 2.52
N VAL A 91 28.14 -0.33 2.62
CA VAL A 91 29.59 -0.18 2.41
C VAL A 91 29.92 0.25 0.98
N GLU A 92 29.26 -0.34 -0.02
CA GLU A 92 29.45 0.06 -1.42
C GLU A 92 29.04 1.51 -1.68
N LEU A 93 27.94 1.96 -1.06
CA LEU A 93 27.49 3.34 -1.14
C LEU A 93 28.50 4.30 -0.53
N GLU A 94 29.05 3.99 0.65
CA GLU A 94 30.10 4.81 1.28
C GLU A 94 31.34 4.93 0.39
N GLN A 95 31.78 3.83 -0.23
CA GLN A 95 32.91 3.82 -1.15
C GLN A 95 32.63 4.66 -2.40
N ALA A 96 31.43 4.54 -2.97
CA ALA A 96 31.01 5.34 -4.13
C ALA A 96 30.98 6.84 -3.79
N LEU A 97 30.49 7.21 -2.60
CA LEU A 97 30.49 8.59 -2.11
C LEU A 97 31.91 9.13 -1.93
N ALA A 98 32.81 8.38 -1.30
CA ALA A 98 34.21 8.78 -1.11
C ALA A 98 34.94 8.97 -2.46
N SER A 99 34.69 8.08 -3.41
CA SER A 99 35.25 8.18 -4.78
C SER A 99 34.70 9.41 -5.51
N SER A 100 33.38 9.63 -5.45
CA SER A 100 32.72 10.80 -6.04
C SER A 100 33.28 12.10 -5.49
N GLU A 101 33.47 12.22 -4.17
CA GLU A 101 34.04 13.40 -3.54
C GLU A 101 35.48 13.66 -3.98
N THR A 102 36.29 12.60 -4.10
CA THR A 102 37.66 12.70 -4.61
C THR A 102 37.69 13.21 -6.05
N TRP A 103 36.80 12.69 -6.91
CA TRP A 103 36.67 13.17 -8.29
C TRP A 103 36.21 14.62 -8.37
N ARG A 104 35.26 15.01 -7.52
CA ARG A 104 34.78 16.39 -7.40
C ARG A 104 35.91 17.36 -7.04
N GLN A 105 36.73 17.00 -6.06
CA GLN A 105 37.88 17.82 -5.64
C GLN A 105 38.90 17.96 -6.78
N ARG A 106 39.26 16.85 -7.43
CA ARG A 106 40.19 16.88 -8.59
C ARG A 106 39.68 17.75 -9.72
N LEU A 107 38.38 17.64 -10.05
CA LEU A 107 37.78 18.45 -11.08
C LEU A 107 37.81 19.94 -10.71
N SER A 108 37.51 20.28 -9.44
CA SER A 108 37.59 21.66 -8.95
C SER A 108 39.00 22.23 -9.12
N THR A 109 40.04 21.49 -8.69
CA THR A 109 41.44 21.93 -8.84
C THR A 109 41.83 22.14 -10.29
N VAL A 110 41.47 21.21 -11.19
CA VAL A 110 41.77 21.36 -12.62
C VAL A 110 41.06 22.57 -13.22
N LEU A 111 39.81 22.83 -12.83
CA LEU A 111 39.07 24.00 -13.30
C LEU A 111 39.69 25.31 -12.79
N GLU A 112 40.16 25.35 -11.54
CA GLU A 112 40.90 26.48 -10.96
C GLU A 112 42.22 26.73 -11.72
N ASP A 113 43.02 25.69 -11.93
CA ASP A 113 44.29 25.78 -12.68
C ASP A 113 44.07 26.30 -14.11
N VAL A 114 43.04 25.80 -14.80
CA VAL A 114 42.68 26.26 -16.15
C VAL A 114 42.24 27.72 -16.13
N ALA A 115 41.42 28.12 -15.16
CA ALA A 115 40.99 29.51 -15.02
C ALA A 115 42.19 30.45 -14.78
N GLU A 116 43.13 30.07 -13.93
CA GLU A 116 44.35 30.84 -13.67
C GLU A 116 45.26 30.96 -14.91
N GLN A 117 45.45 29.85 -15.64
CA GLN A 117 46.26 29.86 -16.87
C GLN A 117 45.65 30.76 -17.94
N GLN A 118 44.33 30.72 -18.11
CA GLN A 118 43.62 31.61 -19.03
C GLN A 118 43.80 33.07 -18.60
N PHE A 119 43.66 33.38 -17.31
CA PHE A 119 43.85 34.74 -16.79
C PHE A 119 45.25 35.29 -17.09
N LYS A 120 46.30 34.49 -16.87
CA LYS A 120 47.71 34.85 -17.16
C LYS A 120 48.00 35.02 -18.65
N THR A 121 47.19 34.44 -19.54
CA THR A 121 47.38 34.53 -20.99
C THR A 121 46.80 35.82 -21.57
N TYR A 122 45.87 36.49 -20.86
CA TYR A 122 45.20 37.72 -21.32
C TYR A 122 45.60 39.00 -20.56
N THR A 123 46.55 38.92 -19.62
CA THR A 123 47.19 40.06 -18.93
C THR A 123 48.66 40.15 -19.30
#